data_AF-A0A409VRB1-F1
#
_entry.id   AF-A0A409VRB1-F1
#
_cell.length_a   1.000
_cell.length_b   1.000
_cell.length_c   1.000
_cell.angle_alpha   90.00
_cell.angle_beta   90.00
_cell.angle_gamma   90.00
#
_symmetry.space_group_name_H-M   'P 1'
#
loop_
_entity.id
_entity.type
_entity.pdbx_description
1 polymer ?
#
loop_
_entity_poly.entity_id
_entity_poly.type
_entity_poly.pdbx_seq_one_letter_code
_entity_poly.pdbx_strand_id
1 'polypeptide(L)'
;MGVKRTPFYSLALFTAVLQSVFGVLAGFVNGRSPYLYIFGKLAGGLSIFTWIWIAILFRYNRRPQSSHFLCRSYAHFISFTAFFVVWLAVGIMLASQMPWECGAKMLWCAAASFSSALAFCTSFFSMGAAIVIYKDASLSGAGLAVNVAQSDKRDLEEMDKDYVNAPP
;
A
#
# COMPACT_ATOMS: atom_id res chain seq x y z
N MET A 1 -2.14 -14.68 17.61
CA MET A 1 -1.56 -14.85 16.26
C MET A 1 -1.15 -13.48 15.72
N GLY A 2 0.14 -13.21 15.60
CA GLY A 2 0.66 -12.00 14.96
C GLY A 2 0.35 -12.02 13.46
N VAL A 3 -0.29 -10.96 12.95
CA VAL A 3 -0.59 -10.85 11.52
C VAL A 3 0.69 -10.41 10.80
N LYS A 4 1.20 -11.22 9.87
CA LYS A 4 2.38 -10.84 9.08
C LYS A 4 2.06 -9.60 8.24
N ARG A 5 2.97 -8.63 8.21
CA ARG A 5 2.87 -7.40 7.38
C ARG A 5 3.15 -7.62 5.89
N THR A 6 3.94 -8.63 5.53
CA THR A 6 4.37 -8.95 4.16
C THR A 6 3.22 -9.06 3.14
N PRO A 7 2.08 -9.71 3.44
CA PRO A 7 0.95 -9.79 2.52
C PRO A 7 0.37 -8.42 2.17
N PHE A 8 0.23 -7.51 3.15
CA PHE A 8 -0.29 -6.16 2.90
C PHE A 8 0.65 -5.34 2.02
N TYR A 9 1.96 -5.47 2.23
CA TYR A 9 2.96 -4.81 1.38
C TYR A 9 2.88 -5.35 -0.05
N SER A 10 2.78 -6.67 -0.22
CA SER A 10 2.70 -7.31 -1.54
C SER A 10 1.43 -6.92 -2.28
N LEU A 11 0.29 -6.87 -1.58
CA LEU A 11 -0.98 -6.46 -2.16
C LEU A 11 -1.00 -4.98 -2.54
N ALA A 12 -0.45 -4.10 -1.70
CA ALA A 12 -0.27 -2.69 -2.01
C ALA A 12 0.68 -2.49 -3.21
N LEU A 13 1.78 -3.25 -3.27
CA LEU A 13 2.70 -3.22 -4.41
C LEU A 13 2.02 -3.68 -5.70
N PHE A 14 1.31 -4.80 -5.66
CA PHE A 14 0.62 -5.37 -6.81
C PHE A 14 -0.44 -4.40 -7.37
N THR A 15 -1.27 -3.84 -6.50
CA THR A 15 -2.29 -2.87 -6.89
C THR A 15 -1.69 -1.59 -7.43
N ALA A 16 -0.59 -1.09 -6.83
CA ALA A 16 0.15 0.03 -7.36
C ALA A 16 0.72 -0.27 -8.75
N VAL A 17 1.29 -1.45 -9.02
CA VAL A 17 1.81 -1.81 -10.36
C VAL A 17 0.68 -1.84 -11.39
N LEU A 18 -0.45 -2.48 -11.09
CA LEU A 18 -1.62 -2.49 -11.99
C LEU A 18 -2.14 -1.07 -12.24
N GLN A 19 -2.12 -0.21 -11.22
CA GLN A 19 -2.53 1.17 -11.33
C GLN A 19 -1.66 1.97 -12.31
N SER A 20 -0.40 1.59 -12.54
CA SER A 20 0.43 2.25 -13.57
C SER A 20 -0.18 2.04 -14.94
N VAL A 21 -0.67 0.83 -15.24
CA VAL A 21 -1.29 0.51 -16.52
C VAL A 21 -2.61 1.24 -16.67
N PHE A 22 -3.54 1.05 -15.72
CA PHE A 22 -4.88 1.62 -15.84
C PHE A 22 -4.93 3.14 -15.64
N GLY A 23 -4.08 3.70 -14.78
CA GLY A 23 -3.95 5.14 -14.59
C GLY A 23 -3.39 5.84 -15.83
N VAL A 24 -2.35 5.27 -16.44
CA VAL A 24 -1.80 5.78 -17.72
C VAL A 24 -2.86 5.69 -18.81
N LEU A 25 -3.53 4.54 -18.96
CA LEU A 25 -4.61 4.40 -19.94
C LEU A 25 -5.71 5.45 -19.73
N ALA A 26 -6.19 5.63 -18.50
CA ALA A 26 -7.18 6.67 -18.20
C ALA A 26 -6.67 8.10 -18.47
N GLY A 27 -5.37 8.34 -18.29
CA GLY A 27 -4.73 9.65 -18.48
C GLY A 27 -4.48 10.05 -19.95
N PHE A 28 -4.39 9.08 -20.86
CA PHE A 28 -4.20 9.31 -22.30
C PHE A 28 -5.50 9.27 -23.10
N VAL A 29 -6.61 8.94 -22.45
CA VAL A 29 -7.93 8.90 -23.07
C VAL A 29 -8.55 10.29 -23.06
N ASN A 30 -8.83 10.82 -24.25
CA ASN A 30 -9.73 11.97 -24.42
C ASN A 30 -11.18 11.49 -24.22
N GLY A 31 -11.54 11.29 -22.95
CA GLY A 31 -12.90 10.99 -22.52
C GLY A 31 -13.80 12.22 -22.59
N ARG A 32 -15.05 12.06 -22.15
CA ARG A 32 -16.01 13.18 -22.04
C ARG A 32 -15.85 13.94 -20.72
N SER A 33 -15.15 13.36 -19.75
CA SER A 33 -14.85 13.97 -18.46
C SER A 33 -13.85 15.12 -18.61
N PRO A 34 -14.11 16.26 -17.97
CA PRO A 34 -13.20 17.41 -18.00
C PRO A 34 -11.86 17.16 -17.29
N TYR A 35 -11.81 16.24 -16.33
CA TYR A 35 -10.64 16.08 -15.44
C TYR A 35 -10.00 14.68 -15.44
N LEU A 36 -10.64 13.68 -16.06
CA LEU A 36 -10.13 12.31 -16.03
C LEU A 36 -8.72 12.20 -16.61
N TYR A 37 -8.41 12.92 -17.68
CA TYR A 37 -7.07 12.89 -18.29
C TYR A 37 -5.99 13.41 -17.32
N ILE A 38 -6.32 14.41 -16.49
CA ILE A 38 -5.41 14.95 -15.46
C ILE A 38 -5.26 13.95 -14.33
N PHE A 39 -6.39 13.48 -13.79
CA PHE A 39 -6.40 12.57 -12.65
C PHE A 39 -5.76 11.22 -13.00
N GLY A 40 -5.96 10.72 -14.22
CA GLY A 40 -5.32 9.51 -14.73
C GLY A 40 -3.79 9.67 -14.83
N LYS A 41 -3.29 10.79 -15.37
CA LYS A 41 -1.85 11.08 -15.39
C LYS A 41 -1.24 11.16 -14.00
N LEU A 42 -1.91 11.86 -13.08
CA LEU A 42 -1.50 11.93 -11.68
C LEU A 42 -1.49 10.54 -11.03
N ALA A 43 -2.53 9.75 -11.24
CA ALA A 43 -2.64 8.40 -10.70
C ALA A 43 -1.57 7.46 -11.26
N GLY A 44 -1.27 7.53 -12.56
CA GLY A 44 -0.20 6.77 -13.20
C GLY A 44 1.18 7.16 -12.68
N GLY A 45 1.49 8.46 -12.60
CA GLY A 45 2.75 8.96 -12.06
C GLY A 45 2.95 8.62 -10.59
N LEU A 46 1.92 8.83 -9.76
CA LEU A 46 1.94 8.49 -8.34
C LEU A 46 2.08 6.97 -8.13
N SER A 47 1.44 6.17 -8.98
CA SER A 47 1.58 4.72 -8.98
C SER A 47 3.04 4.30 -9.19
N ILE A 48 3.73 4.89 -10.16
CA ILE A 48 5.14 4.61 -10.42
C ILE A 48 6.00 4.90 -9.20
N PHE A 49 5.83 6.08 -8.62
CA PHE A 49 6.52 6.45 -7.39
C PHE A 49 6.21 5.48 -6.24
N THR A 50 4.93 5.12 -6.07
CA THR A 50 4.46 4.25 -4.99
C THR A 50 5.09 2.87 -5.07
N TRP A 51 5.04 2.20 -6.23
CA TRP A 51 5.58 0.83 -6.31
C TRP A 51 7.10 0.80 -6.21
N ILE A 52 7.81 1.83 -6.73
CA ILE A 52 9.27 1.97 -6.53
C ILE A 52 9.59 2.12 -5.04
N TRP A 53 8.86 2.99 -4.34
CA TRP A 53 9.09 3.23 -2.92
C TRP A 53 8.79 1.98 -2.07
N ILE A 54 7.68 1.27 -2.35
CA ILE A 54 7.36 0.01 -1.66
C ILE A 54 8.43 -1.05 -1.94
N ALA A 55 8.96 -1.13 -3.17
CA ALA A 55 10.06 -2.06 -3.50
C ALA A 55 11.34 -1.75 -2.71
N ILE A 56 11.66 -0.47 -2.52
CA ILE A 56 12.77 -0.03 -1.65
C ILE A 56 12.51 -0.49 -0.21
N LEU A 57 11.36 -0.18 0.37
CA LEU A 57 11.02 -0.59 1.74
C LEU A 57 11.06 -2.12 1.91
N PHE A 58 10.60 -2.88 0.92
CA PHE A 58 10.70 -4.34 0.90
C PHE A 58 12.13 -4.85 1.00
N ARG A 59 13.08 -4.17 0.32
CA ARG A 59 14.50 -4.53 0.37
C ARG A 59 15.08 -4.33 1.77
N TYR A 60 14.65 -3.29 2.48
CA TYR A 60 15.09 -2.97 3.84
C TYR A 60 14.36 -3.77 4.93
N ASN A 61 13.18 -4.32 4.62
CA ASN A 61 12.43 -5.24 5.50
C ASN A 61 13.19 -6.55 5.82
N ARG A 62 14.23 -6.91 5.05
CA ARG A 62 14.99 -8.17 5.22
C ARG A 62 16.36 -7.99 5.89
N ARG A 63 16.60 -6.88 6.59
CA ARG A 63 17.92 -6.55 7.17
C ARG A 63 17.86 -6.36 8.70
N PRO A 64 17.87 -7.45 9.49
CA PRO A 64 17.70 -7.41 10.95
C PRO A 64 18.85 -6.76 11.72
N GLN A 65 20.05 -6.72 11.14
CA GLN A 65 21.24 -6.13 11.77
C GLN A 65 21.55 -4.70 11.31
N SER A 66 20.72 -4.13 10.43
CA SER A 66 20.97 -2.79 9.91
C SER A 66 20.40 -1.72 10.84
N SER A 67 21.20 -0.71 11.17
CA SER A 67 20.79 0.50 11.90
C SER A 67 20.20 1.59 10.99
N HIS A 68 20.07 1.30 9.70
CA HIS A 68 19.60 2.25 8.69
C HIS A 68 18.18 2.73 9.01
N PHE A 69 17.90 4.02 8.79
CA PHE A 69 16.59 4.61 9.13
C PHE A 69 15.43 3.93 8.39
N LEU A 70 15.65 3.49 7.14
CA LEU A 70 14.67 2.74 6.35
C LEU A 70 14.36 1.34 6.91
N CYS A 71 15.16 0.80 7.83
CA CYS A 71 14.83 -0.45 8.50
C CYS A 71 13.96 -0.24 9.76
N ARG A 72 13.71 1.01 10.18
CA ARG A 72 12.92 1.32 11.38
C ARG A 72 11.44 1.27 11.09
N SER A 73 10.65 0.75 12.04
CA SER A 73 9.18 0.66 11.93
C SER A 73 8.53 2.01 11.64
N TYR A 74 9.12 3.10 12.16
CA TYR A 74 8.72 4.46 11.86
C TYR A 74 8.68 4.79 10.36
N ALA A 75 9.75 4.48 9.60
CA ALA A 75 9.83 4.83 8.18
C ALA A 75 8.77 4.09 7.36
N HIS A 76 8.54 2.83 7.70
CA HIS A 76 7.51 2.01 7.10
C HIS A 76 6.10 2.53 7.47
N PHE A 77 5.84 2.78 8.75
CA PHE A 77 4.56 3.27 9.24
C PHE A 77 4.14 4.60 8.60
N ILE A 78 5.04 5.59 8.56
CA ILE A 78 4.77 6.89 7.94
C ILE A 78 4.54 6.73 6.43
N SER A 79 5.32 5.91 5.74
CA SER A 79 5.15 5.68 4.30
C SER A 79 3.77 5.10 3.98
N PHE A 80 3.35 4.05 4.68
CA PHE A 80 2.06 3.42 4.43
C PHE A 80 0.87 4.27 4.90
N THR A 81 1.03 5.08 5.95
CA THR A 81 0.02 6.07 6.35
C THR A 81 -0.15 7.16 5.28
N ALA A 82 0.95 7.66 4.73
CA ALA A 82 0.90 8.62 3.63
C ALA A 82 0.23 8.02 2.39
N PHE A 83 0.58 6.78 2.02
CA PHE A 83 -0.07 6.08 0.93
C PHE A 83 -1.57 5.88 1.14
N PHE A 84 -2.00 5.53 2.36
CA PHE A 84 -3.42 5.44 2.68
C PHE A 84 -4.17 6.73 2.32
N VAL A 85 -3.70 7.88 2.84
CA VAL A 85 -4.37 9.18 2.65
C VAL A 85 -4.36 9.60 1.19
N VAL A 86 -3.21 9.53 0.53
CA VAL A 86 -3.07 9.98 -0.86
C VAL A 86 -3.88 9.10 -1.81
N TRP A 87 -3.82 7.77 -1.66
CA TRP A 87 -4.57 6.86 -2.54
C TRP A 87 -6.08 6.90 -2.29
N LEU A 88 -6.51 7.21 -1.07
CA LEU A 88 -7.93 7.46 -0.78
C LEU A 88 -8.43 8.68 -1.56
N ALA A 89 -7.68 9.79 -1.50
CA ALA A 89 -8.01 11.01 -2.24
C ALA A 89 -8.05 10.75 -3.76
N VAL A 90 -7.03 10.08 -4.31
CA VAL A 90 -6.99 9.71 -5.73
C VAL A 90 -8.16 8.81 -6.12
N GLY A 91 -8.51 7.83 -5.28
CA GLY A 91 -9.67 6.95 -5.50
C GLY A 91 -10.97 7.75 -5.63
N ILE A 92 -11.22 8.70 -4.72
CA ILE A 92 -12.38 9.59 -4.73
C ILE A 92 -12.37 10.49 -5.98
N MET A 93 -11.22 11.08 -6.32
CA MET A 93 -11.07 11.92 -7.50
C MET A 93 -11.43 11.15 -8.77
N LEU A 94 -10.93 9.93 -8.95
CA LEU A 94 -11.25 9.09 -10.10
C LEU A 94 -12.73 8.65 -10.09
N ALA A 95 -13.27 8.25 -8.94
CA ALA A 95 -14.66 7.83 -8.80
C ALA A 95 -15.65 8.95 -9.18
N SER A 96 -15.34 10.19 -8.79
CA SER A 96 -16.17 11.35 -9.10
C SER A 96 -16.34 11.62 -10.61
N GLN A 97 -15.42 11.13 -11.44
CA GLN A 97 -15.46 11.30 -12.89
C GLN A 97 -16.21 10.17 -13.61
N MET A 98 -16.53 9.06 -12.93
CA MET A 98 -17.16 7.89 -13.54
C MET A 98 -18.50 8.17 -14.24
N PRO A 99 -19.45 8.96 -13.68
CA PRO A 99 -20.75 9.16 -14.32
C PRO A 99 -20.65 9.72 -15.74
N TRP A 100 -19.64 10.59 -15.98
CA TRP A 100 -19.40 11.20 -17.29
C TRP A 100 -18.91 10.19 -18.33
N GLU A 101 -18.05 9.26 -17.92
CA GLU A 101 -17.50 8.25 -18.84
C GLU A 101 -18.45 7.08 -19.07
N CYS A 102 -19.16 6.66 -18.02
CA CYS A 102 -20.14 5.57 -18.08
C CYS A 102 -21.38 5.92 -18.88
N GLY A 103 -21.72 7.21 -19.00
CA GLY A 103 -22.75 7.68 -19.93
C GLY A 103 -22.30 7.74 -21.40
N ALA A 104 -21.01 7.59 -21.70
CA ALA A 104 -20.46 7.82 -23.04
C ALA A 104 -19.90 6.56 -23.71
N LYS A 105 -19.03 5.81 -23.01
CA LYS A 105 -18.28 4.68 -23.60
C LYS A 105 -18.01 3.60 -22.54
N MET A 106 -18.44 2.38 -22.84
CA MET A 106 -18.31 1.24 -21.93
C MET A 106 -16.85 0.90 -21.57
N LEU A 107 -15.92 0.99 -22.54
CA LEU A 107 -14.50 0.69 -22.31
C LEU A 107 -13.81 1.70 -21.38
N TRP A 108 -14.10 3.01 -21.55
CA TRP A 108 -13.48 4.07 -20.73
C TRP A 108 -14.04 4.08 -19.33
N CYS A 109 -15.35 3.85 -19.20
CA CYS A 109 -15.99 3.57 -17.92
C CYS A 109 -15.32 2.41 -17.20
N ALA A 110 -15.07 1.28 -17.89
CA ALA A 110 -14.39 0.14 -17.29
C ALA A 110 -12.96 0.50 -16.83
N ALA A 111 -12.16 1.15 -17.69
CA ALA A 111 -10.80 1.55 -17.35
C ALA A 111 -10.74 2.52 -16.14
N ALA A 112 -11.59 3.54 -16.12
CA ALA A 112 -11.72 4.47 -15.00
C ALA A 112 -12.21 3.76 -13.72
N SER A 113 -13.13 2.80 -13.86
CA SER A 113 -13.65 1.99 -12.75
C SER A 113 -12.56 1.11 -12.13
N PHE A 114 -11.80 0.39 -12.96
CA PHE A 114 -10.66 -0.41 -12.50
C PHE A 114 -9.60 0.48 -11.85
N SER A 115 -9.29 1.63 -12.45
CA SER A 115 -8.30 2.57 -11.91
C SER A 115 -8.72 3.13 -10.53
N SER A 116 -10.00 3.44 -10.34
CA SER A 116 -10.51 3.88 -9.04
C SER A 116 -10.52 2.74 -8.01
N ALA A 117 -10.96 1.55 -8.40
CA ALA A 117 -10.96 0.38 -7.53
C ALA A 117 -9.54 0.02 -7.05
N LEU A 118 -8.56 0.04 -7.95
CA LEU A 118 -7.15 -0.18 -7.62
C LEU A 118 -6.58 0.88 -6.68
N ALA A 119 -6.97 2.15 -6.85
CA ALA A 119 -6.60 3.22 -5.92
C ALA A 119 -7.17 2.97 -4.50
N PHE A 120 -8.45 2.59 -4.38
CA PHE A 120 -9.02 2.23 -3.08
C PHE A 120 -8.37 0.99 -2.47
N CYS A 121 -8.12 -0.05 -3.26
CA CYS A 121 -7.41 -1.24 -2.78
C CYS A 121 -6.00 -0.89 -2.28
N THR A 122 -5.25 -0.07 -3.03
CA THR A 122 -3.92 0.41 -2.60
C THR A 122 -4.00 1.16 -1.27
N SER A 123 -5.03 2.01 -1.11
CA SER A 123 -5.31 2.74 0.12
C SER A 123 -5.59 1.79 1.30
N PHE A 124 -6.51 0.85 1.14
CA PHE A 124 -6.88 -0.08 2.22
C PHE A 124 -5.76 -1.05 2.58
N PHE A 125 -5.00 -1.56 1.61
CA PHE A 125 -3.84 -2.39 1.89
C PHE A 125 -2.73 -1.61 2.60
N SER A 126 -2.55 -0.33 2.25
CA SER A 126 -1.62 0.55 2.95
C SER A 126 -2.06 0.82 4.39
N MET A 127 -3.35 1.04 4.62
CA MET A 127 -3.90 1.16 5.98
C MET A 127 -3.70 -0.12 6.79
N GLY A 128 -3.99 -1.28 6.21
CA GLY A 128 -3.74 -2.58 6.84
C GLY A 128 -2.27 -2.78 7.23
N ALA A 129 -1.34 -2.44 6.32
CA ALA A 129 0.09 -2.45 6.60
C ALA A 129 0.44 -1.51 7.78
N ALA A 130 -0.05 -0.27 7.77
CA ALA A 130 0.22 0.70 8.83
C ALA A 130 -0.29 0.23 10.20
N ILE A 131 -1.50 -0.35 10.26
CA ILE A 131 -2.09 -0.89 11.50
C ILE A 131 -1.24 -2.04 12.04
N VAL A 132 -0.82 -2.97 11.17
CA VAL A 132 0.04 -4.10 11.59
C VAL A 132 1.37 -3.60 12.11
N ILE A 133 2.06 -2.71 11.38
CA ILE A 133 3.34 -2.13 11.82
C ILE A 133 3.20 -1.41 13.17
N TYR A 134 2.12 -0.64 13.36
CA TYR A 134 1.87 0.06 14.60
C TYR A 134 1.67 -0.91 15.77
N LYS A 135 0.89 -1.97 15.56
CA LYS A 135 0.68 -3.02 16.57
C LYS A 135 2.01 -3.70 16.92
N ASP A 136 2.77 -4.17 15.93
CA ASP A 136 4.07 -4.83 16.13
C ASP A 136 5.05 -3.91 16.87
N ALA A 137 5.08 -2.63 16.51
CA ALA A 137 5.92 -1.62 17.16
C ALA A 137 5.48 -1.32 18.59
N SER A 138 4.16 -1.20 18.85
CA SER A 138 3.62 -0.93 20.19
C SER A 138 3.88 -2.06 21.19
N LEU A 139 4.00 -3.29 20.69
CA LEU A 139 4.39 -4.46 21.47
C LEU A 139 5.91 -4.56 21.67
N SER A 140 6.69 -3.65 21.08
CA SER A 140 8.13 -3.59 21.28
C SER A 140 8.46 -2.52 22.32
N GLY A 141 9.33 -2.84 23.29
CA GLY A 141 9.80 -1.87 24.30
C GLY A 141 10.49 -0.63 23.70
N ALA A 142 10.87 -0.68 22.41
CA ALA A 142 11.47 0.42 21.65
C ALA A 142 10.46 1.19 20.77
N GLY A 143 9.18 0.80 20.73
CA GLY A 143 8.16 1.45 19.93
C GLY A 143 8.48 1.46 18.43
N LEU A 144 8.18 2.58 17.75
CA LEU A 144 8.44 2.76 16.31
C LEU A 144 9.93 2.85 15.95
N ALA A 145 10.84 2.95 16.93
CA ALA A 145 12.28 2.96 16.68
C ALA A 145 12.85 1.55 16.42
N VAL A 146 12.08 0.49 16.71
CA VAL A 146 12.50 -0.90 16.51
C VAL A 146 12.81 -1.18 15.03
N ASN A 147 13.80 -2.02 14.78
CA ASN A 147 14.04 -2.55 13.44
C ASN A 147 12.91 -3.53 13.10
N VAL A 148 12.28 -3.28 11.96
CA VAL A 148 11.13 -4.03 11.45
C VAL A 148 11.44 -5.53 11.40
N ALA A 149 12.60 -5.92 10.87
CA ALA A 149 13.01 -7.32 10.75
C ALA A 149 13.30 -8.00 12.10
N GLN A 150 13.60 -7.24 13.16
CA GLN A 150 13.77 -7.80 14.51
C GLN A 150 12.43 -8.16 15.14
N SER A 151 11.38 -7.37 14.88
CA SER A 151 10.02 -7.70 15.33
C SER A 151 9.53 -9.04 14.76
N ASP A 152 9.79 -9.31 13.47
CA ASP A 152 9.40 -10.60 12.85
C ASP A 152 10.10 -11.81 13.48
N LYS A 153 11.36 -11.65 13.92
CA LYS A 153 12.11 -12.74 14.56
C LYS A 153 11.58 -13.04 15.96
N ARG A 154 11.21 -11.99 16.71
CA ARG A 154 10.66 -12.13 18.06
C ARG A 154 9.33 -12.87 18.07
N ASP A 155 8.44 -12.55 17.12
CA ASP A 155 7.14 -13.21 17.01
C ASP A 155 7.27 -14.72 16.73
N LEU A 156 8.27 -15.12 15.94
CA LEU A 156 8.57 -16.53 15.69
C LEU A 156 9.09 -17.24 16.96
N GLU A 157 9.96 -16.58 17.73
CA GLU A 157 10.49 -17.12 18.98
C GLU A 157 9.42 -17.24 20.07
N GLU A 158 8.47 -16.30 20.13
CA GLU A 158 7.34 -16.33 21.06
C GLU A 158 6.34 -17.45 20.71
N MET A 159 6.06 -17.63 19.42
CA MET A 159 5.24 -18.77 18.95
C MET A 159 5.85 -20.13 19.26
N ASP A 160 7.18 -20.28 19.12
CA ASP A 160 7.87 -21.54 19.43
C ASP A 160 7.76 -21.87 20.92
N LYS A 161 7.90 -20.87 21.79
CA LYS A 161 7.71 -21.03 23.24
C LYS A 161 6.28 -21.42 23.59
N ASP A 162 5.28 -20.79 22.98
CA ASP A 162 3.88 -21.13 23.24
C ASP A 162 3.55 -22.55 22.77
N TYR A 163 4.11 -22.99 21.65
CA TYR A 163 3.94 -24.35 21.14
C TYR A 163 4.57 -25.39 22.08
N VAL A 164 5.79 -25.13 22.57
CA VAL A 164 6.48 -26.01 23.53
C VAL A 164 5.75 -26.09 24.88
N ASN A 165 5.06 -25.02 25.30
CA ASN A 165 4.37 -24.95 26.59
C ASN A 165 2.87 -25.28 26.53
N ALA A 166 2.35 -25.72 25.38
CA ALA A 166 0.95 -26.10 25.26
C ALA A 166 0.67 -27.38 26.07
N PRO A 167 -0.36 -27.41 26.94
CA PRO A 167 -0.75 -28.63 27.63
C PRO A 167 -1.24 -29.70 26.63
N PRO A 168 -1.03 -30.99 26.93
CA PRO A 168 -1.37 -32.11 26.05
C PRO A 168 -2.87 -32.28 25.81
#